data_AF-A0A358VWF8-F1
#
_entry.id   AF-A0A358VWF8-F1
#
_cell.length_a   1.000
_cell.length_b   1.000
_cell.length_c   1.000
_cell.angle_alpha   90.00
_cell.angle_beta   90.00
_cell.angle_gamma   90.00
#
_symmetry.space_group_name_H-M   'P 1'
#
loop_
_entity.id
_entity.type
_entity.pdbx_description
1 polymer ?
#
loop_
_entity_poly.entity_id
_entity_poly.type
_entity_poly.pdbx_seq_one_letter_code
_entity_poly.pdbx_strand_id
1 'polypeptide(L)'
;MVKEEYLDLLEKKHSVYYDVYRDYELNGRFLDIYAEFHMRNERYFLIDVLDAYETHEYRLVKYYENLKLDDAAEFGTWLKEQVEVLIKPHTEHMCTILTGVMVTDRGINRNVEKFIKDYRYTRYFTFGIKGWGEIRLVGVDIASNRVVANRKGREVIKDFMIPMPKPNYK
;
A
#
# COMPACT_ATOMS: atom_id res chain seq x y z
N MET A 1 -19.22 10.49 2.93
CA MET A 1 -18.83 9.08 3.01
C MET A 1 -18.28 8.85 4.39
N VAL A 2 -18.81 7.86 5.12
CA VAL A 2 -18.29 7.48 6.46
C VAL A 2 -17.22 6.39 6.32
N LYS A 3 -16.51 6.09 7.42
CA LYS A 3 -15.43 5.10 7.46
C LYS A 3 -15.79 3.78 6.76
N GLU A 4 -16.88 3.13 7.16
CA GLU A 4 -17.24 1.80 6.64
C GLU A 4 -17.59 1.84 5.14
N GLU A 5 -18.32 2.86 4.68
CA GLU A 5 -18.60 3.05 3.24
C GLU A 5 -17.32 3.19 2.41
N TYR A 6 -16.29 3.84 2.95
CA TYR A 6 -15.00 3.99 2.28
C TYR A 6 -14.23 2.67 2.25
N LEU A 7 -14.27 1.89 3.33
CA LEU A 7 -13.60 0.59 3.38
C LEU A 7 -14.28 -0.43 2.45
N ASP A 8 -15.62 -0.45 2.39
CA ASP A 8 -16.37 -1.28 1.44
C ASP A 8 -16.03 -0.91 -0.01
N LEU A 9 -15.85 0.38 -0.29
CA LEU A 9 -15.40 0.87 -1.59
C LEU A 9 -13.99 0.35 -1.93
N LEU A 10 -13.05 0.43 -0.99
CA LEU A 10 -11.69 -0.05 -1.19
C LEU A 10 -11.65 -1.56 -1.40
N GLU A 11 -12.37 -2.32 -0.57
CA GLU A 11 -12.50 -3.76 -0.69
C GLU A 11 -12.99 -4.14 -2.09
N LYS A 12 -14.17 -3.65 -2.49
CA LYS A 12 -14.73 -3.92 -3.82
C LYS A 12 -13.77 -3.55 -4.96
N LYS A 13 -13.06 -2.43 -4.84
CA LYS A 13 -12.13 -1.96 -5.87
C LYS A 13 -10.88 -2.81 -5.96
N HIS A 14 -10.35 -3.29 -4.83
CA HIS A 14 -9.11 -4.05 -4.78
C HIS A 14 -9.33 -5.55 -5.00
N SER A 15 -10.49 -6.10 -4.65
CA SER A 15 -10.84 -7.51 -4.92
C SER A 15 -10.85 -7.90 -6.40
N VAL A 16 -10.74 -6.94 -7.32
CA VAL A 16 -10.55 -7.22 -8.75
C VAL A 16 -9.18 -7.86 -9.03
N TYR A 17 -8.15 -7.49 -8.26
CA TYR A 17 -6.76 -7.92 -8.50
C TYR A 17 -6.08 -8.50 -7.27
N TYR A 18 -6.58 -8.25 -6.06
CA TYR A 18 -5.97 -8.66 -4.80
C TYR A 18 -6.90 -9.59 -4.06
N ASP A 19 -6.32 -10.50 -3.27
CA ASP A 19 -7.03 -11.14 -2.17
C ASP A 19 -7.15 -10.12 -1.04
N VAL A 20 -8.37 -9.81 -0.60
CA VAL A 20 -8.67 -8.73 0.36
C VAL A 20 -9.29 -9.31 1.62
N TYR A 21 -8.78 -8.87 2.76
CA TYR A 21 -9.18 -9.30 4.09
C TYR A 21 -9.50 -8.07 4.96
N ARG A 22 -10.66 -8.07 5.60
CA ARG A 22 -11.08 -7.05 6.57
C ARG A 22 -10.59 -7.42 7.96
N ASP A 23 -10.38 -6.42 8.81
CA ASP A 23 -10.14 -6.62 10.25
C ASP A 23 -9.01 -7.62 10.55
N TYR A 24 -7.88 -7.42 9.88
CA TYR A 24 -6.79 -8.39 9.82
C TYR A 24 -5.65 -8.03 10.77
N GLU A 25 -5.19 -8.98 11.58
CA GLU A 25 -4.01 -8.80 12.43
C GLU A 25 -2.74 -9.28 11.72
N LEU A 26 -1.83 -8.35 11.42
CA LEU A 26 -0.52 -8.66 10.87
C LEU A 26 0.57 -8.29 11.88
N ASN A 27 1.32 -9.28 12.36
CA ASN A 27 2.49 -9.09 13.22
C ASN A 27 2.24 -8.11 14.38
N GLY A 28 1.16 -8.34 15.13
CA GLY A 28 0.78 -7.56 16.31
C GLY A 28 0.12 -6.21 16.02
N ARG A 29 -0.19 -5.90 14.75
CA ARG A 29 -0.96 -4.70 14.38
C ARG A 29 -2.25 -5.10 13.66
N PHE A 30 -3.36 -4.59 14.16
CA PHE A 30 -4.67 -4.69 13.52
C PHE A 30 -4.79 -3.70 12.35
N LEU A 31 -5.22 -4.17 11.20
CA LEU A 31 -5.48 -3.41 9.97
C LEU A 31 -6.97 -3.47 9.63
N ASP A 32 -7.51 -2.35 9.14
CA ASP A 32 -8.90 -2.32 8.69
C ASP A 32 -9.07 -3.06 7.34
N ILE A 33 -8.03 -3.00 6.48
CA ILE A 33 -7.89 -3.84 5.29
C ILE A 33 -6.44 -4.31 5.17
N TYR A 34 -6.27 -5.62 4.97
CA TYR A 34 -5.07 -6.25 4.43
C TYR A 34 -5.39 -6.77 3.03
N ALA A 35 -4.57 -6.46 2.04
CA ALA A 35 -4.72 -7.04 0.71
C ALA A 35 -3.36 -7.47 0.15
N GLU A 36 -3.34 -8.60 -0.55
CA GLU A 36 -2.14 -9.18 -1.13
C GLU A 36 -2.36 -9.57 -2.59
N PHE A 37 -1.30 -9.42 -3.38
CA PHE A 37 -1.25 -9.83 -4.77
C PHE A 37 0.13 -10.43 -5.06
N HIS A 38 0.13 -11.59 -5.69
CA HIS A 38 1.34 -12.32 -6.04
C HIS A 38 1.33 -12.62 -7.54
N MET A 39 2.39 -12.19 -8.22
CA MET A 39 2.58 -12.44 -9.64
C MET A 39 3.91 -13.14 -9.85
N ARG A 40 3.88 -14.27 -10.55
CA ARG A 40 5.06 -14.96 -11.09
C ARG A 40 4.96 -14.95 -12.60
N ASN A 41 5.98 -14.43 -13.26
CA ASN A 41 6.10 -14.46 -14.70
C ASN A 41 7.24 -15.40 -15.09
N GLU A 42 6.99 -16.26 -16.07
CA GLU A 42 7.97 -17.21 -16.58
C GLU A 42 8.13 -16.99 -18.08
N ARG A 43 9.37 -16.90 -18.54
CA ARG A 43 9.70 -16.83 -19.96
C ARG A 43 10.25 -18.18 -20.38
N TYR A 44 9.72 -18.69 -21.49
CA TYR A 44 10.09 -20.00 -22.01
C TYR A 44 10.97 -19.87 -23.25
N PHE A 45 11.90 -20.81 -23.43
CA PHE A 45 12.57 -21.07 -24.69
C PHE A 45 12.24 -22.51 -25.13
N LEU A 46 11.47 -22.64 -26.21
CA LEU A 46 10.85 -23.90 -26.63
C LEU A 46 9.94 -24.48 -25.52
N ILE A 47 10.42 -25.47 -24.77
CA ILE A 47 9.69 -26.11 -23.66
C ILE A 47 10.29 -25.81 -22.28
N ASP A 48 11.50 -25.23 -22.22
CA ASP A 48 12.23 -24.99 -20.98
C ASP A 48 12.00 -23.57 -20.47
N VAL A 49 11.90 -23.41 -19.15
CA VAL A 49 11.88 -22.08 -18.51
C VAL A 49 13.27 -21.47 -18.62
N LEU A 50 13.37 -20.32 -19.29
CA LEU A 50 14.59 -19.55 -19.45
C LEU A 50 14.88 -18.72 -18.20
N ASP A 51 13.88 -17.97 -17.74
CA ASP A 51 13.92 -17.22 -16.49
C ASP A 51 12.51 -16.98 -15.93
N ALA A 52 12.45 -16.72 -14.63
CA ALA A 52 11.24 -16.38 -13.91
C ALA A 52 11.48 -15.20 -12.98
N TYR A 53 10.45 -14.39 -12.78
CA TYR A 53 10.48 -13.31 -11.80
C TYR A 53 9.15 -13.17 -11.06
N GLU A 54 9.25 -12.85 -9.78
CA GLU A 54 8.16 -12.72 -8.85
C GLU A 54 8.03 -11.27 -8.35
N THR A 55 6.81 -10.77 -8.36
CA THR A 55 6.43 -9.46 -7.83
C THR A 55 5.29 -9.63 -6.85
N HIS A 56 5.49 -9.15 -5.63
CA HIS A 56 4.47 -9.17 -4.58
C HIS A 56 4.03 -7.74 -4.28
N GLU A 57 2.72 -7.54 -4.11
CA GLU A 57 2.19 -6.26 -3.65
C GLU A 57 1.27 -6.46 -2.46
N TYR A 58 1.41 -5.58 -1.46
CA TYR A 58 0.58 -5.55 -0.28
C TYR A 58 -0.05 -4.16 -0.11
N ARG A 59 -1.32 -4.12 0.31
CA ARG A 59 -2.01 -2.89 0.72
C ARG A 59 -2.43 -3.04 2.17
N LEU A 60 -1.89 -2.17 3.03
CA LEU A 60 -2.05 -2.20 4.47
C LEU A 60 -2.79 -0.93 4.89
N VAL A 61 -4.10 -1.04 5.06
CA VAL A 61 -4.98 0.11 5.33
C VAL A 61 -5.33 0.15 6.81
N LYS A 62 -5.14 1.32 7.43
CA LYS A 62 -5.52 1.58 8.80
C LYS A 62 -6.27 2.90 8.91
N TYR A 63 -7.43 2.88 9.55
CA TYR A 63 -8.16 4.07 9.96
C TYR A 63 -7.66 4.60 11.31
N TYR A 64 -7.57 5.92 11.39
CA TYR A 64 -7.22 6.71 12.56
C TYR A 64 -8.28 7.79 12.77
N GLU A 65 -8.94 7.77 13.93
CA GLU A 65 -9.90 8.81 14.29
C GLU A 65 -9.23 10.18 14.35
N ASN A 66 -8.04 10.26 14.94
CA ASN A 66 -7.24 11.49 14.98
C ASN A 66 -5.80 11.20 14.54
N LEU A 67 -5.52 11.28 13.24
CA LEU A 67 -4.20 11.00 12.69
C LEU A 67 -3.17 12.08 13.10
N LYS A 68 -2.24 11.72 13.98
CA LYS A 68 -1.13 12.58 14.43
C LYS A 68 0.18 12.19 13.75
N LEU A 69 1.19 13.05 13.96
CA LEU A 69 2.54 12.80 13.42
C LEU A 69 3.14 11.52 14.00
N ASP A 70 2.96 11.28 15.31
CA ASP A 70 3.51 10.10 15.98
C ASP A 70 2.87 8.82 15.43
N ASP A 71 1.56 8.82 15.17
CA ASP A 71 0.87 7.69 14.52
C ASP A 71 1.48 7.38 13.14
N ALA A 72 1.73 8.42 12.35
CA ALA A 72 2.31 8.27 11.01
C ALA A 72 3.76 7.77 11.06
N ALA A 73 4.54 8.26 12.03
CA ALA A 73 5.92 7.84 12.26
C ALA A 73 6.00 6.39 12.74
N GLU A 74 5.14 6.01 13.69
CA GLU A 74 5.01 4.64 14.19
C GLU A 74 4.59 3.68 13.08
N PHE A 75 3.56 4.04 12.30
CA PHE A 75 3.10 3.22 11.19
C PHE A 75 4.17 3.08 10.11
N GLY A 76 4.86 4.17 9.75
CA GLY A 76 6.00 4.13 8.84
C GLY A 76 7.12 3.20 9.34
N THR A 77 7.43 3.25 10.64
CA THR A 77 8.45 2.38 11.24
C THR A 77 8.03 0.91 11.18
N TRP A 78 6.80 0.61 11.58
CA TRP A 78 6.23 -0.73 11.51
C TRP A 78 6.22 -1.28 10.07
N LEU A 79 5.91 -0.46 9.06
CA LEU A 79 5.97 -0.87 7.65
C LEU A 79 7.39 -1.30 7.23
N LYS A 80 8.45 -0.64 7.72
CA LYS A 80 9.84 -1.05 7.43
C LYS A 80 10.15 -2.42 8.02
N GLU A 81 9.67 -2.68 9.23
CA GLU A 81 9.80 -4.00 9.85
C GLU A 81 9.06 -5.06 9.02
N GLN A 82 7.87 -4.73 8.50
CA GLN A 82 7.12 -5.64 7.62
C GLN A 82 7.86 -5.93 6.31
N VAL A 83 8.61 -4.98 5.75
CA VAL A 83 9.46 -5.26 4.58
C VAL A 83 10.49 -6.35 4.88
N GLU A 84 11.12 -6.32 6.06
CA GLU A 84 12.13 -7.31 6.44
C GLU A 84 11.50 -8.68 6.79
N VAL A 85 10.23 -8.71 7.25
CA VAL A 85 9.53 -9.94 7.63
C VAL A 85 8.83 -10.61 6.44
N LEU A 86 8.17 -9.84 5.58
CA LEU A 86 7.37 -10.36 4.46
C LEU A 86 8.24 -10.78 3.28
N ILE A 87 9.38 -10.12 3.06
CA ILE A 87 10.23 -10.43 1.92
C ILE A 87 11.13 -11.60 2.25
N LYS A 88 10.98 -12.68 1.48
CA LYS A 88 11.90 -13.82 1.46
C LYS A 88 12.78 -13.68 0.21
N PRO A 89 13.99 -13.11 0.28
CA PRO A 89 14.78 -12.83 -0.91
C PRO A 89 15.35 -14.10 -1.54
N HIS A 90 15.01 -14.35 -2.81
CA HIS A 90 15.61 -15.39 -3.66
C HIS A 90 15.90 -14.82 -5.06
N THR A 91 16.44 -15.65 -5.95
CA THR A 91 16.89 -15.23 -7.29
C THR A 91 15.76 -14.83 -8.24
N GLU A 92 14.55 -15.35 -8.03
CA GLU A 92 13.37 -14.99 -8.82
C GLU A 92 12.61 -13.82 -8.18
N HIS A 93 12.86 -13.48 -6.91
CA HIS A 93 12.21 -12.32 -6.28
C HIS A 93 12.74 -11.03 -6.93
N MET A 94 11.89 -10.38 -7.72
CA MET A 94 12.20 -9.10 -8.35
C MET A 94 11.90 -7.95 -7.41
N CYS A 95 10.67 -7.85 -6.93
CA CYS A 95 10.32 -6.83 -5.97
C CYS A 95 9.09 -7.15 -5.12
N THR A 96 9.06 -6.54 -3.96
CA THR A 96 7.88 -6.48 -3.10
C THR A 96 7.53 -5.03 -2.81
N ILE A 97 6.28 -4.65 -2.99
CA ILE A 97 5.80 -3.28 -2.74
C ILE A 97 4.77 -3.29 -1.61
N LEU A 98 5.06 -2.56 -0.53
CA LEU A 98 4.11 -2.33 0.56
C LEU A 98 3.50 -0.94 0.40
N THR A 99 2.19 -0.90 0.19
CA THR A 99 1.41 0.34 0.21
C THR A 99 0.75 0.49 1.57
N GLY A 100 1.35 1.30 2.44
CA GLY A 100 0.76 1.68 3.72
C GLY A 100 -0.18 2.86 3.56
N VAL A 101 -1.43 2.69 4.00
CA VAL A 101 -2.50 3.68 3.81
C VAL A 101 -3.07 4.07 5.17
N MET A 102 -2.87 5.33 5.56
CA MET A 102 -3.47 5.92 6.76
C MET A 102 -4.72 6.67 6.36
N VAL A 103 -5.86 6.26 6.89
CA VAL A 103 -7.18 6.81 6.56
C VAL A 103 -7.69 7.61 7.76
N THR A 104 -8.28 8.77 7.51
CA THR A 104 -8.96 9.57 8.54
C THR A 104 -10.13 10.33 7.93
N ASP A 105 -11.05 10.79 8.77
CA ASP A 105 -12.15 11.69 8.42
C ASP A 105 -12.08 13.02 9.20
N ARG A 106 -10.99 13.25 9.94
CA ARG A 106 -10.75 14.47 10.74
C ARG A 106 -9.68 15.41 10.15
N GLY A 107 -9.24 15.14 8.92
CA GLY A 107 -8.23 15.95 8.25
C GLY A 107 -6.80 15.48 8.48
N ILE A 108 -5.97 15.68 7.46
CA ILE A 108 -4.52 15.45 7.53
C ILE A 108 -3.82 16.79 7.77
N ASN A 109 -3.22 16.98 8.94
CA ASN A 109 -2.51 18.22 9.25
C ASN A 109 -1.18 18.35 8.46
N ARG A 110 -0.61 19.56 8.45
CA ARG A 110 0.60 19.89 7.69
C ARG A 110 1.83 19.06 8.08
N ASN A 111 1.96 18.70 9.36
CA ASN A 111 3.12 17.93 9.85
C ASN A 111 3.04 16.47 9.35
N VAL A 112 1.86 15.85 9.42
CA VAL A 112 1.60 14.51 8.87
C VAL A 112 1.79 14.52 7.35
N GLU A 113 1.23 15.51 6.65
CA GLU A 113 1.38 15.64 5.21
C GLU A 113 2.86 15.78 4.80
N LYS A 114 3.63 16.60 5.53
CA LYS A 114 5.07 16.76 5.30
C LYS A 114 5.80 15.43 5.52
N PHE A 115 5.53 14.74 6.63
CA PHE A 115 6.11 13.43 6.91
C PHE A 115 5.84 12.45 5.77
N ILE A 116 4.59 12.32 5.32
CA ILE A 116 4.21 11.44 4.21
C ILE A 116 4.99 11.80 2.94
N LYS A 117 5.01 13.08 2.56
CA LYS A 117 5.69 13.54 1.34
C LYS A 117 7.20 13.29 1.35
N ASP A 118 7.82 13.39 2.52
CA ASP A 118 9.26 13.22 2.71
C ASP A 118 9.66 11.76 2.93
N TYR A 119 8.71 10.88 3.26
CA TYR A 119 8.97 9.48 3.56
C TYR A 119 9.61 8.72 2.38
N ARG A 120 10.77 8.11 2.60
CA ARG A 120 11.48 7.28 1.61
C ARG A 120 11.96 6.01 2.27
N TYR A 121 11.67 4.87 1.63
CA TYR A 121 12.22 3.59 2.05
C TYR A 121 12.26 2.63 0.87
N THR A 122 13.47 2.14 0.58
CA THR A 122 13.75 1.08 -0.38
C THR A 122 14.84 0.22 0.24
N ARG A 123 14.66 -1.10 0.21
CA ARG A 123 15.60 -2.09 0.75
C ARG A 123 16.06 -3.00 -0.37
N TYR A 124 17.34 -2.97 -0.70
CA TYR A 124 17.92 -3.85 -1.72
C TYR A 124 18.50 -5.10 -1.07
N PHE A 125 18.18 -6.27 -1.62
CA PHE A 125 18.71 -7.54 -1.13
C PHE A 125 19.87 -7.98 -2.04
N THR A 126 21.01 -8.29 -1.43
CA THR A 126 22.25 -8.66 -2.16
C THR A 126 22.58 -7.65 -3.27
N PHE A 127 22.69 -6.37 -2.92
CA PHE A 127 22.92 -5.27 -3.88
C PHE A 127 21.88 -5.19 -5.03
N GLY A 128 20.69 -5.75 -4.84
CA GLY A 128 19.60 -5.78 -5.83
C GLY A 128 19.52 -7.08 -6.64
N ILE A 129 20.48 -8.00 -6.49
CA ILE A 129 20.50 -9.29 -7.19
C ILE A 129 19.32 -10.17 -6.75
N LYS A 130 18.89 -10.06 -5.49
CA LYS A 130 17.72 -10.76 -4.95
C LYS A 130 16.50 -9.85 -4.81
N GLY A 131 16.42 -8.86 -5.71
CA GLY A 131 15.34 -7.89 -5.76
C GLY A 131 15.40 -6.80 -4.69
N TRP A 132 14.29 -6.08 -4.56
CA TRP A 132 14.14 -5.00 -3.59
C TRP A 132 12.74 -4.93 -2.97
N GLY A 133 12.66 -4.39 -1.76
CA GLY A 133 11.43 -3.96 -1.11
C GLY A 133 11.26 -2.45 -1.22
N GLU A 134 10.04 -1.97 -1.39
CA GLU A 134 9.73 -0.52 -1.41
C GLU A 134 8.44 -0.21 -0.64
N ILE A 135 8.42 0.95 0.03
CA ILE A 135 7.20 1.45 0.68
C ILE A 135 6.62 2.64 -0.10
N ARG A 136 5.35 2.50 -0.48
CA ARG A 136 4.44 3.57 -0.85
C ARG A 136 3.66 3.99 0.40
N LEU A 137 3.82 5.24 0.83
CA LEU A 137 3.09 5.75 1.99
C LEU A 137 2.01 6.74 1.53
N VAL A 138 0.77 6.48 1.92
CA VAL A 138 -0.42 7.22 1.49
C VAL A 138 -1.21 7.66 2.72
N GLY A 139 -1.70 8.89 2.70
CA GLY A 139 -2.69 9.41 3.63
C GLY A 139 -3.97 9.76 2.88
N VAL A 140 -5.12 9.32 3.40
CA VAL A 140 -6.44 9.61 2.85
C VAL A 140 -7.26 10.35 3.90
N ASP A 141 -7.77 11.51 3.51
CA ASP A 141 -8.82 12.21 4.23
C ASP A 141 -10.14 12.02 3.49
N ILE A 142 -11.01 11.16 4.04
CA ILE A 142 -12.31 10.80 3.45
C ILE A 142 -13.23 12.03 3.41
N ALA A 143 -13.20 12.86 4.45
CA ALA A 143 -14.10 14.00 4.58
C ALA A 143 -13.85 15.07 3.50
N SER A 144 -12.58 15.31 3.16
CA SER A 144 -12.20 16.25 2.09
C SER A 144 -11.89 15.59 0.74
N ASN A 145 -12.06 14.27 0.63
CA ASN A 145 -11.63 13.45 -0.53
C ASN A 145 -10.19 13.76 -0.98
N ARG A 146 -9.29 13.95 -0.01
CA ARG A 146 -7.91 14.36 -0.27
C ARG A 146 -6.98 13.19 -0.05
N VAL A 147 -6.16 12.90 -1.05
CA VAL A 147 -5.10 11.88 -0.98
C VAL A 147 -3.75 12.56 -1.04
N VAL A 148 -2.88 12.26 -0.07
CA VAL A 148 -1.48 12.70 -0.04
C VAL A 148 -0.58 11.47 -0.07
N ALA A 149 0.56 11.54 -0.75
CA ALA A 149 1.44 10.40 -0.87
C ALA A 149 2.91 10.81 -0.96
N ASN A 150 3.79 9.89 -0.56
CA ASN A 150 5.21 9.99 -0.86
C ASN A 150 5.48 9.86 -2.38
N ARG A 151 6.71 10.12 -2.83
CA ARG A 151 7.04 10.14 -4.27
C ARG A 151 6.55 8.89 -5.01
N LYS A 152 6.76 7.71 -4.44
CA LYS A 152 6.38 6.41 -5.02
C LYS A 152 4.89 6.11 -4.89
N GLY A 153 4.27 6.52 -3.79
CA GLY A 153 2.83 6.39 -3.60
C GLY A 153 1.98 7.22 -4.55
N ARG A 154 2.57 8.19 -5.27
CA ARG A 154 1.84 8.95 -6.32
C ARG A 154 1.33 8.06 -7.45
N GLU A 155 1.99 6.93 -7.70
CA GLU A 155 1.61 5.96 -8.74
C GLU A 155 0.24 5.32 -8.46
N VAL A 156 -0.16 5.25 -7.19
CA VAL A 156 -1.38 4.55 -6.74
C VAL A 156 -2.44 5.50 -6.17
N ILE A 157 -2.29 6.82 -6.29
CA ILE A 157 -3.28 7.78 -5.74
C ILE A 157 -4.70 7.49 -6.23
N LYS A 158 -4.85 7.21 -7.54
CA LYS A 158 -6.15 6.93 -8.15
C LYS A 158 -6.85 5.72 -7.52
N ASP A 159 -6.09 4.81 -6.92
CA ASP A 159 -6.63 3.62 -6.28
C ASP A 159 -7.33 3.95 -4.96
N PHE A 160 -6.94 5.03 -4.30
CA PHE A 160 -7.48 5.43 -2.99
C PHE A 160 -8.40 6.66 -3.04
N MET A 161 -8.57 7.29 -4.21
CA MET A 161 -9.52 8.38 -4.40
C MET A 161 -10.98 7.88 -4.39
N ILE A 162 -11.86 8.67 -3.78
CA ILE A 162 -13.31 8.47 -3.88
C ILE A 162 -13.75 8.98 -5.27
N PRO A 163 -14.43 8.14 -6.08
CA PRO A 163 -14.95 8.58 -7.38
C PRO A 163 -15.91 9.74 -7.19
N MET A 164 -15.70 10.84 -7.93
CA MET A 164 -16.71 11.89 -8.01
C MET A 164 -17.90 11.35 -8.82
N PRO A 165 -19.16 11.65 -8.42
CA PRO A 165 -20.31 11.34 -9.27
C PRO A 165 -20.11 12.01 -10.63
N LYS A 166 -20.35 11.26 -11.72
CA LYS A 166 -20.27 11.83 -13.06
C LYS A 166 -21.25 13.00 -13.14
N PRO A 167 -20.84 14.18 -13.65
CA PRO A 167 -21.78 15.26 -13.88
C PRO A 167 -22.91 14.76 -14.77
N ASN A 168 -24.14 15.02 -14.33
CA ASN A 168 -25.33 14.62 -15.05
C ASN A 168 -25.47 15.58 -16.24
N TYR A 169 -24.89 15.24 -17.38
CA TYR A 169 -25.12 15.94 -18.63
C TYR A 169 -26.54 15.55 -19.10
N LYS A 170 -27.53 16.34 -18.67
CA LYS A 170 -28.85 16.37 -19.30
C LYS A 170 -28.77 17.12 -20.62
#